data_AF-A0A844SNS7-F1
#
_entry.id   AF-A0A844SNS7-F1
#
_cell.length_a   1.000
_cell.length_b   1.000
_cell.length_c   1.000
_cell.angle_alpha   90.00
_cell.angle_beta   90.00
_cell.angle_gamma   90.00
#
_symmetry.space_group_name_H-M   'P 1'
#
loop_
_entity.id
_entity.type
_entity.pdbx_description
1 polymer ?
#
loop_
_entity_poly.entity_id
_entity_poly.type
_entity_poly.pdbx_seq_one_letter_code
_entity_poly.pdbx_strand_id
1 'polypeptide(L)'
;MVEAPKTKGYRGKDVLSRLGVTVAALVAILACLDVVLRVAAPASGIFQTTIDVQSPAALYAKLEEFRKFDGVKVAVLGDSLIFGRAMRDKGDTAWQAHTLSSQLQNWLAEKHPGQKVLVANFGMNGTLPTDLENLVRIVLPSKPDAIVFDLSLRSFSRDFDREGETRTRLWLDTLSVDANGTYSTGKGTSGITGWSHDALVNWWFLYRSRDFLQALWFDGSPFNFLMGLRDAADKRLQGSTGATGDELGDVVLLMRARARYEKIDLAPDNPQRQALDRILRRVSEAKQPTLIFYATENPKVLPDLLPQQKFAELQAQLVQIISPRPPDRVYVGPLATLPASEFLDHVHLDKAGYAQLSAELGPPLDAMIGRR
;
A
#
# COMPACT_ATOMS: atom_id res chain seq x y z
N MET A 1 -67.99 -22.22 -36.84
CA MET A 1 -67.07 -21.09 -36.61
C MET A 1 -66.41 -21.30 -35.26
N VAL A 2 -65.12 -21.59 -35.24
CA VAL A 2 -64.32 -21.76 -34.02
C VAL A 2 -63.68 -20.40 -33.73
N GLU A 3 -64.03 -19.77 -32.62
CA GLU A 3 -63.38 -18.53 -32.17
C GLU A 3 -61.91 -18.79 -31.86
N ALA A 4 -61.02 -18.05 -32.51
CA ALA A 4 -59.60 -18.07 -32.20
C ALA A 4 -59.36 -17.45 -30.80
N PRO A 5 -58.58 -18.09 -29.93
CA PRO A 5 -58.33 -17.57 -28.60
C PRO A 5 -57.50 -16.29 -28.69
N LYS A 6 -58.07 -15.18 -28.20
CA LYS A 6 -57.36 -13.91 -28.02
C LYS A 6 -56.18 -14.13 -27.08
N THR A 7 -54.97 -14.18 -27.63
CA THR A 7 -53.73 -14.16 -26.87
C THR A 7 -53.60 -12.79 -26.21
N LYS A 8 -53.97 -12.72 -24.93
CA LYS A 8 -53.79 -11.55 -24.07
C LYS A 8 -52.32 -11.13 -24.07
N GLY A 9 -52.03 -9.95 -24.63
CA GLY A 9 -50.72 -9.27 -24.62
C GLY A 9 -50.26 -8.77 -23.24
N TYR A 10 -50.52 -9.53 -22.18
CA TYR A 10 -50.30 -9.13 -20.79
C TYR A 10 -48.88 -9.40 -20.25
N ARG A 11 -48.02 -10.12 -20.99
CA ARG A 11 -46.71 -10.56 -20.44
C ARG A 11 -45.60 -9.50 -20.43
N GLY A 12 -45.60 -8.53 -21.35
CA GLY A 12 -44.48 -7.58 -21.48
C GLY A 12 -44.43 -6.49 -20.41
N LYS A 13 -45.59 -5.93 -20.03
CA LYS A 13 -45.68 -4.85 -19.03
C LYS A 13 -45.41 -5.33 -17.61
N ASP A 14 -45.83 -6.55 -17.26
CA ASP A 14 -45.60 -7.16 -15.95
C ASP A 14 -44.13 -7.53 -15.71
N VAL A 15 -43.39 -7.91 -16.76
CA VAL A 15 -41.96 -8.21 -16.64
C VAL A 15 -41.15 -6.93 -16.45
N LEU A 16 -41.46 -5.87 -17.21
CA LEU A 16 -40.79 -4.57 -17.07
C LEU A 16 -41.10 -3.90 -15.72
N SER A 17 -42.34 -4.01 -15.22
CA SER A 17 -42.69 -3.48 -13.90
C SER A 17 -42.00 -4.24 -12.77
N ARG A 18 -41.96 -5.57 -12.81
CA ARG A 18 -41.22 -6.40 -11.85
C ARG A 18 -39.72 -6.11 -11.89
N LEU A 19 -39.14 -6.00 -13.08
CA LEU A 19 -37.73 -5.61 -13.23
C LEU A 19 -37.48 -4.23 -12.63
N GLY A 20 -38.35 -3.25 -12.92
CA GLY A 20 -38.26 -1.90 -12.36
C GLY A 20 -38.34 -1.88 -10.83
N VAL A 21 -39.26 -2.64 -10.25
CA VAL A 21 -39.39 -2.78 -8.78
C VAL A 21 -38.15 -3.43 -8.19
N THR A 22 -37.63 -4.50 -8.79
CA THR A 22 -36.41 -5.17 -8.32
C THR A 22 -35.20 -4.24 -8.38
N VAL A 23 -35.02 -3.51 -9.48
CA VAL A 23 -33.94 -2.53 -9.62
C VAL A 23 -34.08 -1.41 -8.59
N ALA A 24 -35.29 -0.87 -8.40
CA ALA A 24 -35.54 0.18 -7.40
C ALA A 24 -35.26 -0.31 -5.97
N ALA A 25 -35.68 -1.53 -5.64
CA ALA A 25 -35.42 -2.15 -4.34
C ALA A 25 -33.90 -2.35 -4.12
N LEU A 26 -33.18 -2.83 -5.12
CA LEU A 26 -31.71 -2.97 -5.05
C LEU A 26 -31.02 -1.62 -4.85
N VAL A 27 -31.42 -0.59 -5.60
CA VAL A 27 -30.89 0.77 -5.44
C VAL A 27 -31.18 1.31 -4.04
N ALA A 28 -32.39 1.10 -3.51
CA ALA A 28 -32.74 1.50 -2.15
C ALA A 28 -31.89 0.79 -1.09
N ILE A 29 -31.69 -0.53 -1.22
CA ILE A 29 -30.83 -1.31 -0.33
C ILE A 29 -29.38 -0.79 -0.37
N LEU A 30 -28.84 -0.55 -1.57
CA LEU A 30 -27.49 -0.03 -1.74
C LEU A 30 -27.32 1.38 -1.16
N ALA A 31 -28.34 2.25 -1.30
CA ALA A 31 -28.34 3.58 -0.70
C ALA A 31 -28.40 3.51 0.84
N CYS A 32 -29.23 2.64 1.41
CA CYS A 32 -29.28 2.42 2.85
C CYS A 32 -27.93 1.90 3.39
N LEU A 33 -27.33 0.92 2.71
CA LEU A 33 -25.99 0.40 3.06
C LEU A 33 -24.94 1.51 2.98
N ASP A 34 -24.99 2.38 1.97
CA ASP A 34 -24.07 3.50 1.83
C ASP A 34 -24.12 4.43 3.05
N VAL A 35 -25.33 4.81 3.47
CA VAL A 35 -25.54 5.68 4.64
C VAL A 35 -25.04 5.02 5.92
N VAL A 36 -25.37 3.74 6.12
CA VAL A 36 -24.91 2.98 7.30
C VAL A 36 -23.39 2.91 7.34
N LEU A 37 -22.74 2.59 6.22
CA LEU A 37 -21.29 2.51 6.13
C LEU A 37 -20.62 3.85 6.34
N ARG A 38 -21.18 4.94 5.78
CA ARG A 38 -20.64 6.30 5.94
C ARG A 38 -20.56 6.73 7.41
N VAL A 39 -21.47 6.24 8.25
CA VAL A 39 -21.47 6.52 9.69
C VAL A 39 -20.61 5.52 10.46
N ALA A 40 -20.75 4.22 10.18
CA ALA A 40 -20.14 3.17 10.99
C ALA A 40 -18.64 2.95 10.68
N ALA A 41 -18.22 3.09 9.43
CA ALA A 41 -16.87 2.74 9.01
C ALA A 41 -15.78 3.69 9.56
N PRO A 42 -15.96 5.02 9.59
CA PRO A 42 -14.97 5.90 10.22
C PRO A 42 -14.84 5.62 11.73
N ALA A 43 -15.97 5.34 12.40
CA ALA A 43 -16.00 5.05 13.83
C ALA A 43 -15.33 3.71 14.20
N SER A 44 -15.31 2.74 13.28
CA SER A 44 -14.65 1.45 13.52
C SER A 44 -13.14 1.47 13.27
N GLY A 45 -12.59 2.56 12.73
CA GLY A 45 -11.17 2.66 12.37
C GLY A 45 -10.77 1.82 11.16
N ILE A 46 -11.72 1.29 10.37
CA ILE A 46 -11.44 0.36 9.26
C ILE A 46 -10.43 0.91 8.25
N PHE A 47 -10.40 2.22 8.02
CA PHE A 47 -9.48 2.87 7.08
C PHE A 47 -8.06 3.06 7.62
N GLN A 48 -7.88 2.88 8.93
CA GLN A 48 -6.56 2.83 9.56
C GLN A 48 -5.91 1.46 9.37
N THR A 49 -6.71 0.42 9.13
CA THR A 49 -6.21 -0.92 8.83
C THR A 49 -5.29 -0.93 7.62
N THR A 50 -4.20 -1.69 7.73
CA THR A 50 -3.27 -1.92 6.63
C THR A 50 -3.91 -2.83 5.59
N ILE A 51 -4.07 -2.31 4.37
CA ILE A 51 -4.55 -3.04 3.20
C ILE A 51 -3.62 -2.76 2.01
N ASP A 52 -3.59 -3.68 1.05
CA ASP A 52 -2.80 -3.47 -0.16
C ASP A 52 -3.52 -2.43 -1.03
N VAL A 53 -2.89 -1.28 -1.25
CA VAL A 53 -3.47 -0.21 -2.07
C VAL A 53 -3.28 -0.55 -3.54
N GLN A 54 -4.24 -1.30 -4.07
CA GLN A 54 -4.25 -1.78 -5.45
C GLN A 54 -5.14 -0.94 -6.37
N SER A 55 -5.94 -0.04 -5.81
CA SER A 55 -6.83 0.81 -6.58
C SER A 55 -6.80 2.28 -6.12
N PRO A 56 -7.13 3.21 -7.02
CA PRO A 56 -7.27 4.61 -6.66
C PRO A 56 -8.34 4.87 -5.58
N ALA A 57 -9.41 4.05 -5.56
CA ALA A 57 -10.49 4.19 -4.60
C ALA A 57 -10.02 3.87 -3.17
N ALA A 58 -9.20 2.82 -3.00
CA ALA A 58 -8.59 2.48 -1.73
C ALA A 58 -7.66 3.61 -1.23
N LEU A 59 -6.81 4.12 -2.12
CA LEU A 59 -5.92 5.23 -1.80
C LEU A 59 -6.71 6.46 -1.36
N TYR A 60 -7.75 6.81 -2.13
CA TYR A 60 -8.60 7.96 -1.84
C TYR A 60 -9.33 7.83 -0.50
N ALA A 61 -9.92 6.67 -0.21
CA ALA A 61 -10.58 6.43 1.07
C ALA A 61 -9.61 6.65 2.24
N LYS A 62 -8.38 6.14 2.12
CA LYS A 62 -7.34 6.28 3.15
C LYS A 62 -6.89 7.73 3.30
N LEU A 63 -6.69 8.43 2.19
CA LEU A 63 -6.32 9.85 2.17
C LEU A 63 -7.39 10.75 2.77
N GLU A 64 -8.66 10.47 2.53
CA GLU A 64 -9.74 11.28 3.08
C GLU A 64 -9.78 11.20 4.61
N GLU A 65 -9.69 10.00 5.16
CA GLU A 65 -9.64 9.79 6.62
C GLU A 65 -8.37 10.40 7.22
N PHE A 66 -7.22 10.20 6.55
CA PHE A 66 -5.97 10.83 6.94
C PHE A 66 -6.09 12.37 6.94
N ARG A 67 -6.72 12.97 5.93
CA ARG A 67 -6.90 14.41 5.86
C ARG A 67 -7.80 14.95 6.98
N LYS A 68 -8.91 14.25 7.28
CA LYS A 68 -9.89 14.66 8.30
C LYS A 68 -9.42 14.42 9.74
N PHE A 69 -8.45 13.54 9.95
CA PHE A 69 -7.96 13.25 11.29
C PHE A 69 -7.35 14.49 11.94
N ASP A 70 -7.78 14.74 13.18
CA ASP A 70 -7.41 15.88 14.02
C ASP A 70 -6.50 15.39 15.16
N GLY A 71 -5.20 15.57 14.98
CA GLY A 71 -4.13 15.02 15.81
C GLY A 71 -2.82 14.93 15.02
N VAL A 72 -1.84 14.21 15.58
CA VAL A 72 -0.56 13.92 14.92
C VAL A 72 -0.78 12.88 13.83
N LYS A 73 -0.29 13.17 12.62
CA LYS A 73 -0.50 12.36 11.42
C LYS A 73 0.80 12.05 10.72
N VAL A 74 1.20 10.79 10.73
CA VAL A 74 2.39 10.31 10.02
C VAL A 74 1.96 9.49 8.82
N ALA A 75 2.51 9.78 7.65
CA ALA A 75 2.32 8.96 6.45
C ALA A 75 3.52 8.04 6.25
N VAL A 76 3.31 6.73 6.27
CA VAL A 76 4.35 5.74 6.00
C VAL A 76 4.18 5.22 4.58
N LEU A 77 5.14 5.48 3.71
CA LEU A 77 5.09 5.16 2.29
C LEU A 77 6.20 4.16 1.95
N GLY A 78 5.97 3.25 1.01
CA GLY A 78 7.01 2.29 0.68
C GLY A 78 6.57 1.05 -0.06
N ASP A 79 7.47 0.07 -0.07
CA ASP A 79 7.27 -1.20 -0.75
C ASP A 79 6.58 -2.27 0.12
N SER A 80 6.81 -3.55 -0.20
CA SER A 80 6.27 -4.69 0.52
C SER A 80 6.73 -4.78 1.99
N LEU A 81 7.89 -4.21 2.34
CA LEU A 81 8.33 -4.10 3.74
C LEU A 81 7.39 -3.19 4.53
N ILE A 82 7.07 -2.00 4.01
CA ILE A 82 6.09 -1.14 4.68
C ILE A 82 4.71 -1.79 4.72
N PHE A 83 4.30 -2.44 3.64
CA PHE A 83 3.00 -3.08 3.61
C PHE A 83 2.88 -4.22 4.63
N GLY A 84 3.90 -5.08 4.77
CA GLY A 84 4.00 -6.07 5.84
C GLY A 84 3.26 -7.40 5.62
N ARG A 85 2.68 -7.64 4.44
CA ARG A 85 1.92 -8.88 4.14
C ARG A 85 2.75 -10.17 4.23
N ALA A 86 4.07 -10.10 4.13
CA ALA A 86 4.93 -11.27 4.31
C ALA A 86 4.70 -11.98 5.66
N MET A 87 4.34 -11.23 6.72
CA MET A 87 3.96 -11.82 8.02
C MET A 87 2.74 -12.73 7.90
N ARG A 88 1.71 -12.30 7.16
CA ARG A 88 0.52 -13.12 6.87
C ARG A 88 0.90 -14.40 6.14
N ASP A 89 1.72 -14.27 5.10
CA ASP A 89 2.12 -15.39 4.24
C ASP A 89 2.95 -16.41 5.03
N LYS A 90 3.59 -15.99 6.13
CA LYS A 90 4.31 -16.85 7.09
C LYS A 90 3.47 -17.27 8.31
N GLY A 91 2.17 -17.02 8.31
CA GLY A 91 1.22 -17.56 9.28
C GLY A 91 0.79 -16.61 10.41
N ASP A 92 1.19 -15.33 10.38
CA ASP A 92 0.71 -14.34 11.34
C ASP A 92 -0.71 -13.85 10.98
N THR A 93 -1.70 -14.34 11.71
CA THR A 93 -3.11 -13.98 11.50
C THR A 93 -3.46 -12.56 11.96
N ALA A 94 -2.62 -11.94 12.79
CA ALA A 94 -2.80 -10.58 13.31
C ALA A 94 -1.78 -9.60 12.71
N TRP A 95 -1.19 -9.93 11.55
CA TRP A 95 -0.07 -9.21 10.95
C TRP A 95 -0.29 -7.69 10.79
N GLN A 96 -1.53 -7.22 10.53
CA GLN A 96 -1.80 -5.78 10.43
C GLN A 96 -1.43 -5.02 11.71
N ALA A 97 -1.61 -5.64 12.89
CA ALA A 97 -1.27 -5.06 14.18
C ALA A 97 0.25 -5.05 14.44
N HIS A 98 1.03 -5.79 13.65
CA HIS A 98 2.47 -5.96 13.84
C HIS A 98 3.31 -5.18 12.82
N THR A 99 2.67 -4.54 11.83
CA THR A 99 3.36 -3.71 10.80
C THR A 99 4.10 -2.51 11.40
N LEU A 100 5.09 -1.98 10.67
CA LEU A 100 5.84 -0.79 11.08
C LEU A 100 4.93 0.39 11.46
N SER A 101 3.88 0.65 10.69
CA SER A 101 2.92 1.71 10.98
C SER A 101 2.23 1.52 12.33
N SER A 102 1.84 0.28 12.65
CA SER A 102 1.18 -0.04 13.92
C SER A 102 2.14 0.09 15.10
N GLN A 103 3.38 -0.39 14.93
CA GLN A 103 4.43 -0.25 15.95
C GLN A 103 4.78 1.22 16.21
N LEU A 104 4.98 2.03 15.17
CA LEU A 104 5.24 3.46 15.29
C LEU A 104 4.06 4.21 15.92
N GLN A 105 2.82 3.84 15.59
CA GLN A 105 1.63 4.44 16.20
C GLN A 105 1.59 4.19 17.70
N ASN A 106 1.81 2.94 18.12
CA ASN A 106 1.85 2.58 19.54
C ASN A 106 2.98 3.33 20.25
N TRP A 107 4.18 3.34 19.66
CA TRP A 107 5.34 4.05 20.20
C TRP A 107 5.07 5.54 20.40
N LEU A 108 4.49 6.22 19.39
CA LEU A 108 4.16 7.65 19.47
C LEU A 108 3.02 7.93 20.45
N ALA A 109 2.01 7.07 20.52
CA ALA A 109 0.89 7.21 21.45
C ALA A 109 1.34 7.02 22.92
N GLU A 110 2.27 6.09 23.17
CA GLU A 110 2.91 5.93 24.48
C GLU A 110 3.77 7.14 24.85
N LYS A 111 4.48 7.70 23.86
CA LYS A 111 5.34 8.88 24.05
C LYS A 111 4.54 10.15 24.33
N HIS A 112 3.37 10.31 23.72
CA HIS A 112 2.49 11.48 23.83
C HIS A 112 1.11 11.13 24.41
N PRO A 113 1.04 10.77 25.71
CA PRO A 113 -0.20 10.34 26.33
C PRO A 113 -1.27 11.44 26.25
N GLY A 114 -2.45 11.09 25.76
CA GLY A 114 -3.58 12.01 25.58
C GLY A 114 -3.63 12.74 24.24
N GLN A 115 -2.59 12.63 23.40
CA GLN A 115 -2.62 13.14 22.05
C GLN A 115 -3.15 12.08 21.08
N LYS A 116 -4.04 12.48 20.16
CA LYS A 116 -4.48 11.58 19.09
C LYS A 116 -3.35 11.42 18.07
N VAL A 117 -2.97 10.18 17.79
CA VAL A 117 -1.94 9.83 16.81
C VAL A 117 -2.51 8.90 15.75
N LEU A 118 -2.22 9.17 14.49
CA LEU A 118 -2.52 8.31 13.35
C LEU A 118 -1.25 8.10 12.52
N VAL A 119 -0.82 6.85 12.40
CA VAL A 119 0.27 6.46 11.49
C VAL A 119 -0.33 5.65 10.35
N ALA A 120 -0.54 6.30 9.21
CA ALA A 120 -1.21 5.71 8.07
C ALA A 120 -0.23 4.98 7.14
N ASN A 121 -0.46 3.68 6.93
CA ASN A 121 0.30 2.85 6.01
C ASN A 121 -0.18 3.02 4.56
N PHE A 122 0.61 3.68 3.72
CA PHE A 122 0.39 3.75 2.27
C PHE A 122 1.39 2.88 1.50
N GLY A 123 2.03 1.93 2.19
CA GLY A 123 2.91 0.94 1.57
C GLY A 123 2.13 0.08 0.59
N MET A 124 2.79 -0.28 -0.50
CA MET A 124 2.20 -1.12 -1.53
C MET A 124 3.21 -2.18 -1.98
N ASN A 125 2.74 -3.39 -2.28
CA ASN A 125 3.65 -4.43 -2.75
C ASN A 125 4.37 -4.00 -4.03
N GLY A 126 5.71 -4.12 -4.02
CA GLY A 126 6.56 -3.84 -5.17
C GLY A 126 6.65 -2.37 -5.58
N THR A 127 6.29 -1.42 -4.70
CA THR A 127 6.46 0.02 -4.97
C THR A 127 7.91 0.33 -5.35
N LEU A 128 8.07 1.00 -6.49
CA LEU A 128 9.36 1.53 -6.94
C LEU A 128 9.47 3.03 -6.59
N PRO A 129 10.68 3.63 -6.56
CA PRO A 129 10.86 5.07 -6.39
C PRO A 129 9.98 5.94 -7.31
N THR A 130 9.73 5.51 -8.54
CA THR A 130 8.79 6.18 -9.47
C THR A 130 7.33 6.14 -9.02
N ASP A 131 6.87 5.03 -8.43
CA ASP A 131 5.53 4.94 -7.83
C ASP A 131 5.46 5.81 -6.56
N LEU A 132 6.51 5.75 -5.73
CA LEU A 132 6.66 6.56 -4.52
C LEU A 132 6.64 8.06 -4.82
N GLU A 133 7.26 8.49 -5.93
CA GLU A 133 7.24 9.89 -6.37
C GLU A 133 5.80 10.41 -6.54
N ASN A 134 4.95 9.63 -7.18
CA ASN A 134 3.55 9.97 -7.33
C ASN A 134 2.81 9.94 -5.99
N LEU A 135 3.09 8.94 -5.15
CA LEU A 135 2.48 8.88 -3.81
C LEU A 135 2.82 10.09 -2.96
N VAL A 136 4.08 10.54 -2.96
CA VAL A 136 4.49 11.77 -2.28
C VAL A 136 3.70 12.97 -2.82
N ARG A 137 3.57 13.10 -4.15
CA ARG A 137 2.76 14.17 -4.79
C ARG A 137 1.30 14.16 -4.30
N ILE A 138 0.72 12.98 -4.10
CA ILE A 138 -0.69 12.80 -3.71
C ILE A 138 -0.90 12.98 -2.20
N VAL A 139 0.05 12.55 -1.36
CA VAL A 139 -0.05 12.57 0.11
C VAL A 139 0.26 13.96 0.68
N LEU A 140 1.21 14.70 0.09
CA LEU A 140 1.65 16.01 0.59
C LEU A 140 0.50 17.02 0.82
N PRO A 141 -0.51 17.16 -0.06
CA PRO A 141 -1.65 18.05 0.17
C PRO A 141 -2.45 17.77 1.45
N SER A 142 -2.39 16.54 1.98
CA SER A 142 -3.01 16.16 3.26
C SER A 142 -2.25 16.66 4.49
N LYS A 143 -1.11 17.35 4.29
CA LYS A 143 -0.27 17.99 5.30
C LYS A 143 0.11 17.07 6.47
N PRO A 144 0.77 15.92 6.21
CA PRO A 144 1.28 15.06 7.28
C PRO A 144 2.23 15.82 8.22
N ASP A 145 2.26 15.44 9.50
CA ASP A 145 3.27 15.88 10.48
C ASP A 145 4.67 15.43 10.08
N ALA A 146 4.77 14.19 9.60
CA ALA A 146 5.97 13.64 9.02
C ALA A 146 5.63 12.62 7.93
N ILE A 147 6.52 12.47 6.96
CA ILE A 147 6.53 11.36 6.02
C ILE A 147 7.66 10.42 6.43
N VAL A 148 7.36 9.12 6.51
CA VAL A 148 8.34 8.05 6.68
C VAL A 148 8.34 7.23 5.39
N PHE A 149 9.49 6.98 4.78
CA PHE A 149 9.56 5.99 3.72
C PHE A 149 10.82 5.14 3.74
N ASP A 150 10.67 3.90 3.27
CA ASP A 150 11.77 2.97 3.13
C ASP A 150 12.50 3.17 1.79
N LEU A 151 13.78 2.79 1.77
CA LEU A 151 14.57 2.66 0.55
C LEU A 151 15.32 1.33 0.58
N SER A 152 15.27 0.60 -0.52
CA SER A 152 16.06 -0.60 -0.75
C SER A 152 16.94 -0.44 -1.99
N LEU A 153 18.16 -0.99 -1.95
CA LEU A 153 19.05 -0.97 -3.12
C LEU A 153 18.46 -1.73 -4.31
N ARG A 154 17.68 -2.79 -4.04
CA ARG A 154 17.02 -3.62 -5.05
C ARG A 154 16.20 -2.81 -6.04
N SER A 155 15.55 -1.73 -5.58
CA SER A 155 14.69 -0.89 -6.41
C SER A 155 15.45 -0.10 -7.48
N PHE A 156 16.78 -0.05 -7.43
CA PHE A 156 17.64 0.58 -8.44
C PHE A 156 18.25 -0.41 -9.44
N SER A 157 17.74 -1.64 -9.48
CA SER A 157 18.11 -2.60 -10.53
C SER A 157 17.69 -2.09 -11.91
N ARG A 158 18.60 -2.19 -12.90
CA ARG A 158 18.31 -1.92 -14.32
C ARG A 158 17.21 -2.79 -14.93
N ASP A 159 16.77 -3.84 -14.24
CA ASP A 159 15.56 -4.58 -14.65
C ASP A 159 14.32 -3.66 -14.66
N PHE A 160 14.27 -2.66 -13.78
CA PHE A 160 13.18 -1.69 -13.69
C PHE A 160 13.32 -0.50 -14.64
N ASP A 161 14.28 -0.53 -15.57
CA ASP A 161 14.49 0.56 -16.53
C ASP A 161 13.74 0.32 -17.86
N ARG A 162 13.18 -0.88 -18.03
CA ARG A 162 12.48 -1.28 -19.26
C ARG A 162 11.13 -0.57 -19.37
N GLU A 163 10.74 -0.29 -20.61
CA GLU A 163 9.41 0.26 -20.91
C GLU A 163 8.31 -0.65 -20.31
N GLY A 164 7.42 -0.06 -19.52
CA GLY A 164 6.37 -0.78 -18.81
C GLY A 164 6.78 -1.43 -17.47
N GLU A 165 8.08 -1.54 -17.17
CA GLU A 165 8.58 -2.04 -15.87
C GLU A 165 9.00 -0.91 -14.92
N THR A 166 9.19 0.31 -15.44
CA THR A 166 9.55 1.50 -14.65
C THR A 166 8.52 1.91 -13.61
N ARG A 167 7.27 1.46 -13.73
CA ARG A 167 6.16 1.78 -12.83
C ARG A 167 5.31 0.54 -12.63
N THR A 168 4.88 0.30 -11.38
CA THR A 168 3.96 -0.79 -11.10
C THR A 168 2.50 -0.35 -11.19
N ARG A 169 2.21 0.94 -10.97
CA ARG A 169 0.85 1.46 -10.87
C ARG A 169 0.65 2.72 -11.71
N LEU A 170 0.36 2.52 -13.00
CA LEU A 170 0.11 3.62 -13.96
C LEU A 170 -1.01 4.59 -13.53
N TRP A 171 -1.97 4.13 -12.73
CA TRP A 171 -3.06 4.97 -12.24
C TRP A 171 -2.60 6.04 -11.24
N LEU A 172 -1.42 5.91 -10.64
CA LEU A 172 -0.85 6.94 -9.76
C LEU A 172 -0.45 8.21 -10.52
N ASP A 173 -0.10 8.09 -11.80
CA ASP A 173 0.34 9.23 -12.63
C ASP A 173 -0.79 10.22 -12.86
N THR A 174 -1.98 9.70 -13.08
CA THR A 174 -3.14 10.49 -13.47
C THR A 174 -3.98 10.87 -12.25
N LEU A 175 -3.74 10.25 -11.10
CA LEU A 175 -4.48 10.56 -9.89
C LEU A 175 -4.20 11.99 -9.40
N SER A 176 -5.27 12.72 -9.13
CA SER A 176 -5.23 14.03 -8.49
C SER A 176 -6.31 14.12 -7.41
N VAL A 177 -5.99 14.87 -6.35
CA VAL A 177 -6.92 15.23 -5.28
C VAL A 177 -6.81 16.74 -5.15
N ASP A 178 -7.92 17.45 -5.36
CA ASP A 178 -7.94 18.91 -5.25
C ASP A 178 -7.94 19.38 -3.79
N ALA A 179 -7.91 20.70 -3.57
CA ALA A 179 -7.91 21.29 -2.22
C ALA A 179 -9.19 20.96 -1.42
N ASN A 180 -10.33 20.76 -2.10
CA ASN A 180 -11.59 20.35 -1.47
C ASN A 180 -11.58 18.83 -1.16
N GLY A 181 -10.58 18.12 -1.65
CA GLY A 181 -10.42 16.69 -1.54
C GLY A 181 -11.26 15.93 -2.55
N THR A 182 -11.69 16.57 -3.62
CA THR A 182 -12.36 15.88 -4.72
C THR A 182 -11.31 15.14 -5.53
N TYR A 183 -11.59 13.87 -5.73
CA TYR A 183 -10.77 12.93 -6.46
C TYR A 183 -11.01 13.08 -7.96
N SER A 184 -9.94 13.05 -8.76
CA SER A 184 -10.04 12.84 -10.20
C SER A 184 -8.94 11.93 -10.72
N THR A 185 -9.32 11.03 -11.64
CA THR A 185 -8.37 10.17 -12.35
C THR A 185 -7.54 10.90 -13.39
N GLY A 186 -7.69 12.20 -13.63
CA GLY A 186 -6.85 13.01 -14.52
C GLY A 186 -6.81 12.59 -15.99
N LYS A 187 -7.51 11.52 -16.37
CA LYS A 187 -7.80 11.20 -17.77
C LYS A 187 -8.74 12.28 -18.26
N GLY A 188 -8.23 13.15 -19.13
CA GLY A 188 -9.02 14.19 -19.82
C GLY A 188 -10.39 13.65 -20.16
N THR A 189 -11.41 14.33 -19.65
CA THR A 189 -12.81 13.93 -19.73
C THR A 189 -13.27 13.92 -21.18
N SER A 190 -13.15 12.78 -21.86
CA SER A 190 -13.90 12.50 -23.08
C SER A 190 -14.67 11.18 -22.90
N GLY A 191 -15.77 11.24 -22.14
CA GLY A 191 -16.73 10.14 -22.07
C GLY A 191 -17.49 10.01 -20.74
N ILE A 192 -18.70 9.42 -20.82
CA ILE A 192 -19.60 9.12 -19.69
C ILE A 192 -18.92 8.18 -18.67
N THR A 193 -18.00 7.33 -19.12
CA THR A 193 -17.34 6.29 -18.31
C THR A 193 -16.27 6.85 -17.35
N GLY A 194 -15.55 7.91 -17.74
CA GLY A 194 -14.59 8.58 -16.85
C GLY A 194 -15.29 9.40 -15.77
N TRP A 195 -16.32 10.16 -16.17
CA TRP A 195 -17.17 10.92 -15.25
C TRP A 195 -17.88 10.02 -14.23
N SER A 196 -18.39 8.86 -14.66
CA SER A 196 -19.06 7.94 -13.75
C SER A 196 -18.09 7.34 -12.73
N HIS A 197 -16.85 6.99 -13.11
CA HIS A 197 -15.89 6.48 -12.15
C HIS A 197 -15.52 7.51 -11.07
N ASP A 198 -15.15 8.72 -11.46
CA ASP A 198 -14.81 9.79 -10.52
C ASP A 198 -16.03 10.13 -9.63
N ALA A 199 -17.24 10.14 -10.18
CA ALA A 199 -18.46 10.34 -9.40
C ALA A 199 -18.71 9.22 -8.38
N LEU A 200 -18.55 7.95 -8.77
CA LEU A 200 -18.73 6.82 -7.85
C LEU A 200 -17.70 6.86 -6.71
N VAL A 201 -16.43 7.19 -7.01
CA VAL A 201 -15.37 7.31 -5.99
C VAL A 201 -15.65 8.47 -5.02
N ASN A 202 -16.12 9.62 -5.53
CA ASN A 202 -16.36 10.79 -4.69
C ASN A 202 -17.65 10.71 -3.87
N TRP A 203 -18.73 10.16 -4.43
CA TRP A 203 -20.08 10.29 -3.85
C TRP A 203 -20.64 8.98 -3.26
N TRP A 204 -20.16 7.82 -3.71
CA TRP A 204 -20.65 6.52 -3.27
C TRP A 204 -19.65 5.86 -2.30
N PHE A 205 -19.91 6.02 -1.00
CA PHE A 205 -19.04 5.54 0.07
C PHE A 205 -18.80 4.02 -0.01
N LEU A 206 -19.84 3.22 -0.25
CA LEU A 206 -19.73 1.77 -0.41
C LEU A 206 -18.78 1.39 -1.55
N TYR A 207 -18.88 2.06 -2.70
CA TYR A 207 -18.00 1.80 -3.84
C TYR A 207 -16.53 2.12 -3.51
N ARG A 208 -16.32 3.23 -2.82
CA ARG A 208 -15.01 3.68 -2.38
C ARG A 208 -14.39 2.77 -1.32
N SER A 209 -15.18 2.29 -0.38
CA SER A 209 -14.73 1.45 0.74
C SER A 209 -14.61 -0.04 0.41
N ARG A 210 -14.98 -0.44 -0.82
CA ARG A 210 -15.05 -1.85 -1.22
C ARG A 210 -13.76 -2.63 -0.92
N ASP A 211 -12.58 -2.05 -1.14
CA ASP A 211 -11.31 -2.76 -1.00
C ASP A 211 -11.01 -3.03 0.48
N PHE A 212 -11.40 -2.11 1.38
CA PHE A 212 -11.32 -2.30 2.83
C PHE A 212 -12.32 -3.35 3.33
N LEU A 213 -13.54 -3.31 2.81
CA LEU A 213 -14.57 -4.30 3.13
C LEU A 213 -14.17 -5.70 2.65
N GLN A 214 -13.58 -5.79 1.46
CA GLN A 214 -13.04 -7.04 0.92
C GLN A 214 -11.87 -7.55 1.76
N ALA A 215 -10.94 -6.65 2.14
CA ALA A 215 -9.85 -7.00 3.04
C ALA A 215 -10.36 -7.51 4.40
N LEU A 216 -11.41 -6.89 4.96
CA LEU A 216 -11.99 -7.30 6.24
C LEU A 216 -12.66 -8.68 6.18
N TRP A 217 -13.43 -8.96 5.13
CA TRP A 217 -14.24 -10.20 5.06
C TRP A 217 -13.56 -11.36 4.36
N PHE A 218 -12.66 -11.09 3.42
CA PHE A 218 -12.05 -12.11 2.56
C PHE A 218 -10.53 -12.12 2.67
N ASP A 219 -9.94 -11.27 3.53
CA ASP A 219 -8.50 -11.14 3.70
C ASP A 219 -7.82 -10.90 2.34
N GLY A 220 -8.39 -9.97 1.57
CA GLY A 220 -7.99 -9.63 0.20
C GLY A 220 -9.16 -9.72 -0.77
N SER A 221 -8.97 -10.39 -1.90
CA SER A 221 -10.02 -10.52 -2.92
C SER A 221 -10.99 -11.68 -2.62
N PRO A 222 -12.31 -11.49 -2.80
CA PRO A 222 -13.28 -12.59 -2.74
C PRO A 222 -12.91 -13.77 -3.65
N PHE A 223 -12.31 -13.49 -4.81
CA PHE A 223 -11.88 -14.53 -5.74
C PHE A 223 -10.78 -15.40 -5.12
N ASN A 224 -9.78 -14.79 -4.48
CA ASN A 224 -8.69 -15.52 -3.84
C ASN A 224 -9.19 -16.34 -2.64
N PHE A 225 -10.17 -15.82 -1.90
CA PHE A 225 -10.83 -16.57 -0.83
C PHE A 225 -11.52 -17.83 -1.37
N LEU A 226 -12.29 -17.70 -2.46
CA LEU A 226 -12.95 -18.84 -3.11
C LEU A 226 -11.94 -19.86 -3.68
N MET A 227 -10.85 -19.37 -4.27
CA MET A 227 -9.75 -20.22 -4.73
C MET A 227 -9.09 -20.97 -3.57
N GLY A 228 -8.84 -20.31 -2.44
CA GLY A 228 -8.31 -20.96 -1.24
C GLY A 228 -9.23 -22.04 -0.68
N LEU A 229 -10.55 -21.81 -0.70
CA LEU A 229 -11.53 -22.84 -0.35
C LEU A 229 -11.50 -24.02 -1.32
N ARG A 230 -11.38 -23.75 -2.63
CA ARG A 230 -11.25 -24.79 -3.66
C ARG A 230 -9.99 -25.61 -3.41
N ASP A 231 -8.84 -24.97 -3.27
CA ASP A 231 -7.55 -25.65 -3.10
C ASP A 231 -7.50 -26.43 -1.77
N ALA A 232 -8.14 -25.93 -0.70
CA ALA A 232 -8.30 -26.67 0.56
C ALA A 232 -9.20 -27.90 0.39
N ALA A 233 -10.29 -27.78 -0.36
CA ALA A 233 -11.15 -28.91 -0.70
C ALA A 233 -10.40 -29.95 -1.56
N ASP A 234 -9.66 -29.50 -2.57
CA ASP A 234 -8.84 -30.36 -3.43
C ASP A 234 -7.77 -31.09 -2.63
N LYS A 235 -7.05 -30.41 -1.72
CA LYS A 235 -6.08 -31.03 -0.80
C LYS A 235 -6.71 -32.09 0.10
N ARG A 236 -7.92 -31.83 0.59
CA ARG A 236 -8.67 -32.77 1.45
C ARG A 236 -9.17 -33.98 0.67
N LEU A 237 -9.52 -33.80 -0.61
CA LEU A 237 -10.03 -34.85 -1.50
C LEU A 237 -8.91 -35.70 -2.12
N GLN A 238 -7.75 -35.11 -2.41
CA GLN A 238 -6.65 -35.80 -3.09
C GLN A 238 -5.73 -36.58 -2.14
N GLY A 239 -5.86 -36.41 -0.81
CA GLY A 239 -5.05 -37.10 0.18
C GLY A 239 -3.57 -36.71 0.06
N SER A 240 -3.10 -35.84 0.95
CA SER A 240 -1.77 -35.21 0.95
C SER A 240 -0.66 -36.03 0.26
N THR A 241 -0.46 -35.81 -1.03
CA THR A 241 0.83 -36.06 -1.66
C THR A 241 1.67 -34.85 -1.32
N GLY A 242 2.54 -35.04 -0.32
CA GLY A 242 3.43 -34.00 0.17
C GLY A 242 4.29 -33.47 -0.97
N ALA A 243 3.99 -32.26 -1.42
CA ALA A 243 4.85 -31.55 -2.34
C ALA A 243 5.86 -30.75 -1.52
N THR A 244 7.12 -31.17 -1.61
CA THR A 244 8.37 -30.46 -1.30
C THR A 244 8.55 -29.22 -2.19
N GLY A 245 7.49 -28.44 -2.40
CA GLY A 245 7.45 -27.32 -3.35
C GLY A 245 8.02 -26.01 -2.83
N ASP A 246 8.10 -25.82 -1.51
CA ASP A 246 8.54 -24.56 -0.91
C ASP A 246 10.05 -24.33 -1.07
N GLU A 247 10.89 -25.37 -0.93
CA GLU A 247 12.35 -25.22 -1.05
C GLU A 247 12.79 -24.80 -2.46
N LEU A 248 12.16 -25.35 -3.51
CA LEU A 248 12.44 -24.94 -4.89
C LEU A 248 11.95 -23.51 -5.17
N GLY A 249 10.82 -23.11 -4.57
CA GLY A 249 10.30 -21.75 -4.65
C GLY A 249 11.27 -20.73 -4.05
N ASP A 250 11.78 -21.02 -2.85
CA ASP A 250 12.73 -20.15 -2.14
C ASP A 250 14.05 -19.99 -2.89
N VAL A 251 14.59 -21.07 -3.48
CA VAL A 251 15.79 -21.00 -4.33
C VAL A 251 15.55 -20.13 -5.56
N VAL A 252 14.40 -20.28 -6.24
CA VAL A 252 14.07 -19.45 -7.41
C VAL A 252 13.91 -17.98 -7.03
N LEU A 253 13.30 -17.69 -5.88
CA LEU A 253 13.18 -16.32 -5.36
C LEU A 253 14.56 -15.72 -5.06
N LEU A 254 15.45 -16.49 -4.43
CA LEU A 254 16.82 -16.06 -4.14
C LEU A 254 17.60 -15.80 -5.44
N MET A 255 17.50 -16.67 -6.45
CA MET A 255 18.15 -16.45 -7.75
C MET A 255 17.63 -15.19 -8.45
N ARG A 256 16.31 -14.95 -8.41
CA ARG A 256 15.71 -13.71 -8.94
C ARG A 256 16.15 -12.48 -8.16
N ALA A 257 16.28 -12.58 -6.84
CA ALA A 257 16.80 -11.51 -6.02
C ALA A 257 18.25 -11.21 -6.44
N ARG A 258 19.14 -12.21 -6.43
CA ARG A 258 20.54 -12.07 -6.84
C ARG A 258 20.68 -11.42 -8.22
N ALA A 259 19.93 -11.89 -9.21
CA ALA A 259 19.95 -11.30 -10.56
C ALA A 259 19.60 -9.80 -10.58
N ARG A 260 18.71 -9.35 -9.70
CA ARG A 260 18.38 -7.92 -9.54
C ARG A 260 19.49 -7.17 -8.81
N TYR A 261 20.07 -7.76 -7.76
CA TYR A 261 21.17 -7.13 -7.01
C TYR A 261 22.43 -6.96 -7.86
N GLU A 262 22.73 -7.91 -8.74
CA GLU A 262 23.87 -7.81 -9.66
C GLU A 262 23.77 -6.60 -10.61
N LYS A 263 22.54 -6.23 -11.00
CA LYS A 263 22.20 -5.15 -11.93
C LYS A 263 21.84 -3.82 -11.26
N ILE A 264 22.08 -3.67 -9.96
CA ILE A 264 21.89 -2.38 -9.28
C ILE A 264 22.83 -1.36 -9.89
N ASP A 265 22.26 -0.22 -10.27
CA ASP A 265 23.00 0.91 -10.80
C ASP A 265 22.41 2.23 -10.28
N LEU A 266 23.24 3.04 -9.64
CA LEU A 266 22.85 4.35 -9.11
C LEU A 266 23.30 5.49 -10.04
N ALA A 267 23.53 5.24 -11.33
CA ALA A 267 23.89 6.27 -12.30
C ALA A 267 22.77 7.32 -12.51
N PRO A 268 23.09 8.58 -12.87
CA PRO A 268 22.11 9.67 -12.97
C PRO A 268 20.99 9.45 -14.03
N ASP A 269 21.22 8.57 -14.99
CA ASP A 269 20.26 8.19 -16.02
C ASP A 269 19.27 7.11 -15.56
N ASN A 270 19.52 6.46 -14.41
CA ASN A 270 18.59 5.48 -13.85
C ASN A 270 17.25 6.16 -13.47
N PRO A 271 16.11 5.75 -14.03
CA PRO A 271 14.81 6.37 -13.78
C PRO A 271 14.38 6.33 -12.30
N GLN A 272 14.77 5.29 -11.58
CA GLN A 272 14.47 5.12 -10.15
C GLN A 272 15.30 6.07 -9.29
N ARG A 273 16.58 6.29 -9.65
CA ARG A 273 17.39 7.35 -9.03
C ARG A 273 16.80 8.73 -9.30
N GLN A 274 16.44 9.02 -10.56
CA GLN A 274 15.85 10.31 -10.89
C GLN A 274 14.53 10.56 -10.14
N ALA A 275 13.72 9.51 -9.94
CA ALA A 275 12.51 9.60 -9.12
C ALA A 275 12.83 9.91 -7.65
N LEU A 276 13.86 9.26 -7.07
CA LEU A 276 14.35 9.60 -5.73
C LEU A 276 14.79 11.06 -5.64
N ASP A 277 15.57 11.55 -6.60
CA ASP A 277 16.00 12.96 -6.63
C ASP A 277 14.80 13.92 -6.67
N ARG A 278 13.75 13.58 -7.43
CA ARG A 278 12.50 14.36 -7.50
C ARG A 278 11.70 14.31 -6.21
N ILE A 279 11.63 13.15 -5.54
CA ILE A 279 11.02 13.01 -4.20
C ILE A 279 11.73 13.92 -3.21
N LEU A 280 13.06 13.78 -3.12
CA LEU A 280 13.91 14.52 -2.19
C LEU A 280 13.75 16.03 -2.39
N ARG A 281 13.77 16.50 -3.64
CA ARG A 281 13.53 17.91 -3.95
C ARG A 281 12.13 18.36 -3.52
N ARG A 282 11.09 17.58 -3.86
CA ARG A 282 9.68 17.94 -3.57
C ARG A 282 9.40 18.06 -2.08
N VAL A 283 9.88 17.12 -1.26
CA VAL A 283 9.67 17.20 0.20
C VAL A 283 10.39 18.39 0.81
N SER A 284 11.58 18.73 0.31
CA SER A 284 12.35 19.88 0.79
C SER A 284 11.75 21.22 0.35
N GLU A 285 11.25 21.33 -0.88
CA GLU A 285 10.50 22.51 -1.34
C GLU A 285 9.24 22.74 -0.50
N ALA A 286 8.57 21.66 -0.10
CA ALA A 286 7.41 21.69 0.79
C ALA A 286 7.77 21.90 2.28
N LYS A 287 9.06 21.89 2.64
CA LYS A 287 9.55 21.87 4.04
C LYS A 287 8.90 20.77 4.87
N GLN A 288 8.62 19.63 4.24
CA GLN A 288 7.93 18.51 4.86
C GLN A 288 8.93 17.68 5.69
N PRO A 289 8.74 17.56 7.01
CA PRO A 289 9.54 16.63 7.81
C PRO A 289 9.49 15.23 7.21
N THR A 290 10.64 14.71 6.82
CA THR A 290 10.78 13.42 6.13
C THR A 290 11.86 12.55 6.78
N LEU A 291 11.45 11.40 7.30
CA LEU A 291 12.33 10.34 7.76
C LEU A 291 12.48 9.30 6.65
N ILE A 292 13.71 9.01 6.28
CA ILE A 292 14.08 8.01 5.29
C ILE A 292 14.84 6.92 6.02
N PHE A 293 14.42 5.67 5.88
CA PHE A 293 15.19 4.57 6.45
C PHE A 293 15.56 3.54 5.40
N TYR A 294 16.69 2.89 5.61
CA TYR A 294 17.15 1.83 4.75
C TYR A 294 16.47 0.50 5.12
N ALA A 295 15.83 -0.14 4.14
CA ALA A 295 15.28 -1.49 4.26
C ALA A 295 16.42 -2.51 4.40
N THR A 296 16.75 -2.86 5.63
CA THR A 296 17.89 -3.73 5.95
C THR A 296 17.66 -5.14 5.40
N GLU A 297 18.65 -5.71 4.72
CA GLU A 297 18.61 -7.10 4.26
C GLU A 297 19.02 -8.08 5.37
N ASN A 298 18.50 -9.30 5.29
CA ASN A 298 18.85 -10.38 6.20
C ASN A 298 20.37 -10.66 6.14
N PRO A 299 21.12 -10.50 7.25
CA PRO A 299 22.57 -10.62 7.24
C PRO A 299 23.06 -12.04 6.91
N LYS A 300 22.21 -13.06 7.05
CA LYS A 300 22.52 -14.44 6.65
C LYS A 300 22.45 -14.63 5.13
N VAL A 301 21.61 -13.87 4.43
CA VAL A 301 21.32 -14.03 3.00
C VAL A 301 22.07 -13.01 2.14
N LEU A 302 22.33 -11.82 2.69
CA LEU A 302 23.00 -10.73 1.99
C LEU A 302 24.32 -11.14 1.29
N PRO A 303 25.24 -11.91 1.92
CA PRO A 303 26.47 -12.33 1.26
C PRO A 303 26.27 -13.16 -0.01
N ASP A 304 25.16 -13.88 -0.12
CA ASP A 304 24.80 -14.69 -1.29
C ASP A 304 24.19 -13.85 -2.43
N LEU A 305 23.66 -12.67 -2.10
CA LEU A 305 23.01 -11.75 -3.04
C LEU A 305 24.01 -10.77 -3.67
N LEU A 306 24.95 -10.26 -2.87
CA LEU A 306 25.89 -9.24 -3.31
C LEU A 306 27.19 -9.28 -2.49
N PRO A 307 28.37 -9.15 -3.12
CA PRO A 307 29.63 -9.03 -2.40
C PRO A 307 29.61 -7.84 -1.42
N GLN A 308 30.09 -8.05 -0.19
CA GLN A 308 30.02 -7.06 0.90
C GLN A 308 30.66 -5.71 0.52
N GLN A 309 31.78 -5.73 -0.20
CA GLN A 309 32.43 -4.50 -0.66
C GLN A 309 31.53 -3.71 -1.63
N LYS A 310 30.96 -4.39 -2.64
CA LYS A 310 30.04 -3.76 -3.60
C LYS A 310 28.78 -3.22 -2.90
N PHE A 311 28.28 -3.95 -1.91
CA PHE A 311 27.16 -3.50 -1.08
C PHE A 311 27.48 -2.20 -0.32
N ALA A 312 28.64 -2.16 0.36
CA ALA A 312 29.09 -0.96 1.08
C ALA A 312 29.30 0.23 0.15
N GLU A 313 29.85 0.02 -1.05
CA GLU A 313 30.01 1.05 -2.09
C GLU A 313 28.66 1.61 -2.56
N LEU A 314 27.69 0.74 -2.86
CA LEU A 314 26.34 1.15 -3.26
C LEU A 314 25.61 1.90 -2.14
N GLN A 315 25.75 1.47 -0.89
CA GLN A 315 25.19 2.20 0.25
C GLN A 315 25.82 3.57 0.42
N ALA A 316 27.14 3.68 0.29
CA ALA A 316 27.82 4.98 0.36
C ALA A 316 27.32 5.93 -0.73
N GLN A 317 27.13 5.43 -1.96
CA GLN A 317 26.55 6.21 -3.06
C GLN A 317 25.11 6.64 -2.76
N LEU A 318 24.27 5.74 -2.25
CA LEU A 318 22.89 6.07 -1.86
C LEU A 318 22.86 7.15 -0.76
N VAL A 319 23.73 7.04 0.23
CA VAL A 319 23.89 8.06 1.29
C VAL A 319 24.28 9.40 0.69
N GLN A 320 25.21 9.44 -0.28
CA GLN A 320 25.59 10.68 -0.97
C GLN A 320 24.43 11.33 -1.71
N ILE A 321 23.53 10.54 -2.30
CA ILE A 321 22.31 11.05 -2.96
C ILE A 321 21.36 11.67 -1.94
N ILE A 322 21.18 11.04 -0.77
CA ILE A 322 20.23 11.48 0.26
C ILE A 322 20.78 12.66 1.11
N SER A 323 22.09 12.70 1.33
CA SER A 323 22.75 13.56 2.33
C SER A 323 22.91 15.06 2.08
N PRO A 324 22.61 15.68 0.92
CA PRO A 324 22.56 17.14 0.82
C PRO A 324 21.39 17.67 1.68
N ARG A 325 21.56 17.84 3.00
CA ARG A 325 20.47 17.97 3.98
C ARG A 325 19.98 19.42 4.18
N PRO A 326 18.74 19.75 3.81
CA PRO A 326 17.95 20.73 4.56
C PRO A 326 17.53 20.15 5.94
N PRO A 327 17.22 20.99 6.93
CA PRO A 327 17.04 20.60 8.35
C PRO A 327 15.80 19.72 8.63
N ASP A 328 14.99 19.47 7.62
CA ASP A 328 13.72 18.75 7.61
C ASP A 328 13.83 17.27 7.20
N ARG A 329 15.05 16.78 6.88
CA ARG A 329 15.26 15.37 6.49
C ARG A 329 16.22 14.62 7.41
N VAL A 330 15.83 13.40 7.79
CA VAL A 330 16.67 12.47 8.55
C VAL A 330 16.79 11.17 7.77
N TYR A 331 18.02 10.64 7.69
CA TYR A 331 18.29 9.32 7.13
C TYR A 331 18.78 8.38 8.22
N VAL A 332 18.11 7.24 8.36
CA VAL A 332 18.51 6.12 9.20
C VAL A 332 19.07 5.02 8.29
N GLY A 333 20.35 4.70 8.48
CA GLY A 333 21.03 3.67 7.69
C GLY A 333 20.58 2.26 8.05
N PRO A 334 21.23 1.24 7.46
CA PRO A 334 20.96 -0.16 7.76
C PRO A 334 21.19 -0.46 9.25
N LEU A 335 20.32 -1.28 9.83
CA LEU A 335 20.35 -1.62 11.24
C LEU A 335 21.16 -2.89 11.46
N ALA A 336 22.44 -2.73 11.82
CA ALA A 336 23.32 -3.85 12.18
C ALA A 336 22.84 -4.62 13.42
N THR A 337 21.92 -4.05 14.21
CA THR A 337 21.37 -4.65 15.41
C THR A 337 20.27 -5.67 15.13
N LEU A 338 19.69 -5.72 13.92
CA LEU A 338 18.62 -6.67 13.57
C LEU A 338 19.21 -8.08 13.36
N PRO A 339 18.90 -9.07 14.21
CA PRO A 339 19.38 -10.43 14.04
C PRO A 339 18.66 -11.14 12.89
N ALA A 340 19.35 -12.10 12.25
CA ALA A 340 18.80 -12.90 11.15
C ALA A 340 17.50 -13.66 11.51
N SER A 341 17.25 -13.92 12.79
CA SER A 341 16.05 -14.62 13.29
C SER A 341 14.77 -13.79 13.18
N GLU A 342 14.87 -12.47 13.04
CA GLU A 342 13.72 -11.56 12.93
C GLU A 342 13.30 -11.30 11.49
N PHE A 343 13.96 -11.97 10.53
CA PHE A 343 13.65 -11.89 9.11
C PHE A 343 12.82 -13.09 8.66
N LEU A 344 11.74 -12.81 7.95
CA LEU A 344 10.86 -13.79 7.31
C LEU A 344 11.42 -14.31 5.98
N ASP A 345 12.22 -13.48 5.32
CA ASP A 345 12.94 -13.80 4.08
C ASP A 345 14.23 -12.94 3.97
N HIS A 346 14.63 -12.53 2.78
CA HIS A 346 15.84 -11.72 2.58
C HIS A 346 15.68 -10.25 2.98
N VAL A 347 14.46 -9.73 3.19
CA VAL A 347 14.21 -8.31 3.56
C VAL A 347 13.04 -8.09 4.51
N HIS A 348 12.03 -8.96 4.53
CA HIS A 348 10.84 -8.72 5.34
C HIS A 348 11.07 -9.12 6.79
N LEU A 349 10.53 -8.32 7.70
CA LEU A 349 10.64 -8.50 9.14
C LEU A 349 9.41 -9.19 9.71
N ASP A 350 9.62 -9.91 10.81
CA ASP A 350 8.54 -10.37 11.68
C ASP A 350 8.12 -9.27 12.68
N LYS A 351 7.24 -9.62 13.61
CA LYS A 351 6.78 -8.70 14.66
C LYS A 351 7.93 -8.12 15.49
N ALA A 352 8.91 -8.95 15.87
CA ALA A 352 10.02 -8.51 16.72
C ALA A 352 10.95 -7.58 15.95
N GLY A 353 11.23 -7.91 14.68
CA GLY A 353 11.99 -7.05 13.78
C GLY A 353 11.34 -5.69 13.56
N TYR A 354 10.02 -5.62 13.35
CA TYR A 354 9.32 -4.33 13.27
C TYR A 354 9.31 -3.55 14.58
N ALA A 355 9.25 -4.22 15.73
CA ALA A 355 9.34 -3.56 17.03
C ALA A 355 10.73 -2.92 17.23
N GLN A 356 11.80 -3.63 16.86
CA GLN A 356 13.16 -3.10 16.93
C GLN A 356 13.38 -1.96 15.92
N LEU A 357 12.92 -2.12 14.68
CA LEU A 357 12.94 -1.04 13.68
C LEU A 357 12.19 0.20 14.20
N SER A 358 11.01 0.03 14.77
CA SER A 358 10.24 1.13 15.36
C SER A 358 10.96 1.82 16.52
N ALA A 359 11.72 1.08 17.34
CA ALA A 359 12.50 1.66 18.43
C ALA A 359 13.65 2.54 17.93
N GLU A 360 14.25 2.21 16.79
CA GLU A 360 15.29 3.01 16.14
C GLU A 360 14.72 4.22 15.38
N LEU A 361 13.55 4.07 14.75
CA LEU A 361 12.91 5.14 13.98
C LEU A 361 12.09 6.11 14.83
N GLY A 362 11.56 5.67 15.97
CA GLY A 362 10.70 6.46 16.85
C GLY A 362 11.33 7.76 17.34
N PRO A 363 12.52 7.73 17.99
CA PRO A 363 13.18 8.93 18.49
C PRO A 363 13.45 10.03 17.43
N PRO A 364 14.05 9.73 16.25
CA PRO A 364 14.22 10.76 15.23
C PRO A 364 12.88 11.24 14.67
N LEU A 365 11.87 10.38 14.52
CA LEU A 365 10.53 10.78 14.08
C LEU A 365 9.88 11.76 15.07
N ASP A 366 9.93 11.45 16.36
CA ASP A 366 9.42 12.28 17.45
C ASP A 366 10.05 13.68 17.44
N ALA A 367 11.38 13.73 17.34
CA ALA A 367 12.14 14.97 17.28
C ALA A 367 11.76 15.84 16.06
N MET A 368 11.26 15.24 14.98
CA MET A 368 10.80 15.96 13.80
C MET A 368 9.38 16.51 13.97
N ILE A 369 8.50 15.75 14.63
CA ILE A 369 7.13 16.18 14.93
C ILE A 369 7.13 17.34 15.94
N GLY A 370 7.99 17.28 16.97
CA GLY A 370 8.08 18.28 18.03
C GLY A 370 8.69 19.64 17.67
N ARG A 371 9.20 19.83 16.44
CA ARG A 371 9.75 21.12 15.96
C ARG A 371 8.70 22.09 15.41
N ARG A 372 7.41 21.77 15.56
CA ARG A 372 6.29 22.56 15.06
C ARG A 372 5.93 23.75 15.92
#